data_AF-A0A1T5LER0-F1
#
_entry.id   AF-A0A1T5LER0-F1
#
_cell.length_a   1.000
_cell.length_b   1.000
_cell.length_c   1.000
_cell.angle_alpha   90.00
_cell.angle_beta   90.00
_cell.angle_gamma   90.00
#
_symmetry.space_group_name_H-M   'P 1'
#
loop_
_entity.id
_entity.type
_entity.pdbx_description
1 polymer ?
#
loop_
_entity_poly.entity_id
_entity_poly.type
_entity_poly.pdbx_seq_one_letter_code
_entity_poly.pdbx_strand_id
1 'polypeptide(L)'
;MLRKFFPRDKNYVLKEAQHSLENSLLQYLVDYVKVEYLLRFNALGLMDEAAERIKQHTGTDHSHLHEFYENLAGVYRYKNYSDNQLEFIFDGRDPMEKYSEDWSATYRQWVREFCRHEQFIRAILELTVFYPEDYTPQMAGLRLSTFITKFFELKIDSQKGIVRIRVA
;
A
#
# COMPACT_ATOMS: atom_id res chain seq x y z
N MET A 1 17.47 0.11 -7.78
CA MET A 1 17.67 1.58 -7.70
C MET A 1 16.33 2.17 -7.29
N LEU A 2 16.22 2.82 -6.13
CA LEU A 2 14.94 3.34 -5.61
C LEU A 2 14.32 4.35 -6.60
N ARG A 3 13.06 4.13 -6.99
CA ARG A 3 12.32 5.00 -7.92
C ARG A 3 12.21 6.41 -7.34
N LYS A 4 12.46 7.43 -8.15
CA LYS A 4 12.26 8.83 -7.77
C LYS A 4 10.86 9.27 -8.13
N PHE A 5 10.07 9.67 -7.14
CA PHE A 5 8.68 10.08 -7.35
C PHE A 5 8.52 11.59 -7.56
N PHE A 6 9.52 12.40 -7.24
CA PHE A 6 9.53 13.84 -7.50
C PHE A 6 10.98 14.36 -7.52
N PRO A 7 11.28 15.54 -8.11
CA PRO A 7 12.66 16.01 -8.33
C PRO A 7 13.53 16.06 -7.07
N ARG A 8 12.90 16.36 -5.92
CA ARG A 8 13.58 16.46 -4.62
C ARG A 8 13.51 15.19 -3.79
N ASP A 9 13.00 14.06 -4.29
CA ASP A 9 12.85 12.81 -3.52
C ASP A 9 14.21 12.16 -3.17
N LYS A 10 14.91 12.69 -2.16
CA LYS A 10 16.28 12.32 -1.74
C LYS A 10 16.37 11.94 -0.25
N ASN A 11 15.25 11.68 0.41
CA ASN A 11 15.22 11.26 1.81
C ASN A 11 15.68 9.80 1.97
N TYR A 12 16.99 9.56 1.95
CA TYR A 12 17.58 8.21 1.98
C TYR A 12 17.16 7.41 3.22
N VAL A 13 17.24 8.01 4.41
CA VAL A 13 16.86 7.34 5.68
C VAL A 13 15.40 6.90 5.66
N LEU A 14 14.49 7.78 5.25
CA LEU A 14 13.07 7.44 5.15
C LEU A 14 12.81 6.36 4.09
N LYS A 15 13.51 6.39 2.95
CA LYS A 15 13.38 5.34 1.93
C LYS A 15 13.88 4.00 2.43
N GLU A 16 14.96 3.99 3.19
CA GLU A 16 15.50 2.78 3.79
C GLU A 16 14.53 2.21 4.83
N ALA A 17 13.98 3.05 5.70
CA ALA A 17 12.92 2.69 6.65
C ALA A 17 11.69 2.08 5.94
N GLN A 18 11.25 2.71 4.86
CA GLN A 18 10.16 2.20 4.04
C GLN A 18 10.52 0.86 3.39
N HIS A 19 11.72 0.70 2.88
CA HIS A 19 12.13 -0.56 2.26
C HIS A 19 12.22 -1.71 3.27
N SER A 20 12.78 -1.47 4.46
CA SER A 20 12.88 -2.51 5.50
C SER A 20 11.53 -2.99 6.01
N LEU A 21 10.49 -2.15 5.92
CA LEU A 21 9.14 -2.47 6.40
C LEU A 21 8.25 -3.15 5.36
N GLU A 22 8.65 -3.17 4.09
CA GLU A 22 7.81 -3.56 2.96
C GLU A 22 7.11 -4.90 3.17
N ASN A 23 7.87 -5.97 3.39
CA ASN A 23 7.32 -7.31 3.57
C ASN A 23 6.33 -7.38 4.74
N SER A 24 6.68 -6.73 5.86
CA SER A 24 5.84 -6.74 7.07
C SER A 24 4.52 -6.00 6.87
N LEU A 25 4.54 -4.88 6.13
CA LEU A 25 3.37 -4.06 5.88
C LEU A 25 2.48 -4.63 4.78
N LEU A 26 3.07 -5.28 3.77
CA LEU A 26 2.32 -6.03 2.76
C LEU A 26 1.61 -7.25 3.37
N GLN A 27 2.29 -7.99 4.24
CA GLN A 27 1.66 -9.07 5.00
C GLN A 27 0.48 -8.54 5.83
N TYR A 28 0.69 -7.44 6.56
CA TYR A 28 -0.39 -6.77 7.30
C TYR A 28 -1.57 -6.40 6.41
N LEU A 29 -1.33 -5.82 5.23
CA LEU A 29 -2.37 -5.45 4.27
C LEU A 29 -3.22 -6.67 3.89
N VAL A 30 -2.57 -7.76 3.50
CA VAL A 30 -3.28 -8.98 3.07
C VAL A 30 -4.11 -9.55 4.21
N ASP A 31 -3.53 -9.67 5.41
CA ASP A 31 -4.24 -10.24 6.56
C ASP A 31 -5.41 -9.36 7.01
N TYR A 32 -5.22 -8.03 7.00
CA TYR A 32 -6.28 -7.09 7.33
C TYR A 32 -7.44 -7.17 6.34
N VAL A 33 -7.14 -7.24 5.03
CA VAL A 33 -8.16 -7.38 3.97
C VAL A 33 -8.95 -8.67 4.11
N LYS A 34 -8.28 -9.80 4.40
CA LYS A 34 -8.96 -11.09 4.63
C LYS A 34 -9.96 -10.99 5.78
N VAL A 35 -9.55 -10.39 6.91
CA VAL A 35 -10.41 -10.20 8.09
C VAL A 35 -11.59 -9.29 7.76
N GLU A 36 -11.36 -8.13 7.14
CA GLU A 36 -12.42 -7.20 6.73
C GLU A 36 -13.41 -7.84 5.75
N TYR A 37 -12.93 -8.64 4.80
CA TYR A 37 -13.79 -9.37 3.88
C TYR A 37 -14.71 -10.33 4.63
N LEU A 38 -14.16 -11.16 5.52
CA LEU A 38 -14.94 -12.13 6.28
C LEU A 38 -15.97 -11.43 7.19
N LEU A 39 -15.61 -10.32 7.82
CA LEU A 39 -16.53 -9.56 8.68
C LEU A 39 -17.70 -8.94 7.88
N ARG A 40 -17.44 -8.43 6.67
CA ARG A 40 -18.44 -7.72 5.88
C ARG A 40 -19.31 -8.64 5.02
N PHE A 41 -18.68 -9.61 4.36
CA PHE A 41 -19.33 -10.45 3.36
C PHE A 41 -19.66 -11.84 3.89
N ASN A 42 -19.13 -12.23 5.06
CA ASN A 42 -19.43 -13.50 5.70
C ASN A 42 -19.89 -13.32 7.17
N ALA A 43 -20.86 -12.44 7.38
CA ALA A 43 -21.40 -12.14 8.71
C ALA A 43 -22.01 -13.37 9.41
N LEU A 44 -22.50 -14.36 8.64
CA LEU A 44 -23.06 -15.61 9.16
C LEU A 44 -22.00 -16.69 9.43
N GLY A 45 -20.74 -16.46 9.04
CA GLY A 45 -19.66 -17.43 9.20
C GLY A 45 -19.83 -18.71 8.39
N LEU A 46 -20.60 -18.67 7.31
CA LEU A 46 -20.78 -19.81 6.42
C LEU A 46 -19.46 -20.12 5.71
N MET A 47 -19.03 -21.37 5.74
CA MET A 47 -17.82 -21.81 5.05
C MET A 47 -18.17 -22.16 3.61
N ASP A 48 -18.20 -21.15 2.74
CA ASP A 48 -18.20 -21.35 1.31
C ASP A 48 -16.77 -21.52 0.78
N GLU A 49 -16.64 -21.97 -0.47
CA GLU A 49 -15.33 -22.22 -1.11
C GLU A 49 -14.42 -20.97 -1.08
N ALA A 50 -15.01 -19.78 -1.22
CA ALA A 50 -14.27 -18.52 -1.15
C ALA A 50 -13.72 -18.24 0.26
N ALA A 51 -14.55 -18.38 1.30
CA ALA A 51 -14.14 -18.18 2.69
C ALA A 51 -13.10 -19.23 3.12
N GLU A 52 -13.22 -20.47 2.65
CA GLU A 52 -12.24 -21.52 2.91
C GLU A 52 -10.88 -21.19 2.29
N ARG A 53 -10.84 -20.80 1.00
CA ARG A 53 -9.60 -20.37 0.33
C ARG A 53 -8.96 -19.16 1.01
N ILE A 54 -9.75 -18.19 1.45
CA ILE A 54 -9.27 -17.01 2.20
C ILE A 54 -8.62 -17.41 3.52
N LYS A 55 -9.24 -18.32 4.28
CA LYS A 55 -8.70 -18.79 5.56
C LYS A 55 -7.46 -19.66 5.40
N GLN A 56 -7.40 -20.49 4.37
CA GLN A 56 -6.29 -21.41 4.11
C GLN A 56 -5.09 -20.74 3.43
N HIS A 57 -5.26 -19.53 2.88
CA HIS A 57 -4.17 -18.83 2.21
C HIS A 57 -3.08 -18.38 3.19
N THR A 58 -1.90 -19.00 3.07
CA THR A 58 -0.67 -18.72 3.84
C THR A 58 0.44 -18.10 2.97
N GLY A 59 0.12 -17.61 1.77
CA GLY A 59 1.09 -17.05 0.84
C GLY A 59 1.88 -15.90 1.45
N THR A 60 3.21 -15.97 1.31
CA THR A 60 4.16 -14.95 1.77
C THR A 60 4.76 -14.14 0.61
N ASP A 61 4.51 -14.56 -0.63
CA ASP A 61 4.94 -13.82 -1.82
C ASP A 61 3.96 -12.69 -2.11
N HIS A 62 4.41 -11.46 -1.87
CA HIS A 62 3.66 -10.24 -2.11
C HIS A 62 4.25 -9.42 -3.27
N SER A 63 5.03 -10.04 -4.15
CA SER A 63 5.71 -9.37 -5.27
C SER A 63 4.76 -8.57 -6.17
N HIS A 64 3.53 -9.06 -6.39
CA HIS A 64 2.50 -8.34 -7.15
C HIS A 64 2.01 -7.05 -6.48
N LEU A 65 2.18 -6.91 -5.17
CA LEU A 65 1.82 -5.72 -4.40
C LEU A 65 3.00 -4.74 -4.23
N HIS A 66 4.20 -5.10 -4.68
CA HIS A 66 5.39 -4.24 -4.58
C HIS A 66 5.15 -2.85 -5.19
N GLU A 67 4.62 -2.79 -6.41
CA GLU A 67 4.37 -1.50 -7.08
C GLU A 67 3.32 -0.66 -6.32
N PHE A 68 2.30 -1.30 -5.75
CA PHE A 68 1.31 -0.64 -4.92
C PHE A 68 1.96 -0.04 -3.66
N TYR A 69 2.82 -0.81 -2.98
CA TYR A 69 3.55 -0.35 -1.81
C TYR A 69 4.46 0.85 -2.12
N GLU A 70 5.28 0.74 -3.17
CA GLU A 70 6.17 1.81 -3.61
C GLU A 70 5.41 3.10 -3.94
N ASN A 71 4.25 2.98 -4.59
CA ASN A 71 3.38 4.11 -4.88
C ASN A 71 2.87 4.79 -3.60
N LEU A 72 2.44 4.04 -2.60
CA LEU A 72 2.03 4.59 -1.30
C LEU A 72 3.19 5.26 -0.57
N ALA A 73 4.37 4.62 -0.55
CA ALA A 73 5.57 5.18 0.05
C ALA A 73 5.95 6.51 -0.63
N GLY A 74 5.86 6.58 -1.97
CA GLY A 74 6.05 7.80 -2.75
C GLY A 74 5.03 8.90 -2.41
N VAL A 75 3.75 8.54 -2.31
CA VAL A 75 2.68 9.47 -1.91
C VAL A 75 2.92 10.03 -0.50
N TYR A 76 3.34 9.19 0.44
CA TYR A 76 3.68 9.62 1.80
C TYR A 76 4.81 10.65 1.81
N ARG A 77 5.91 10.35 1.11
CA ARG A 77 7.03 11.28 0.98
C ARG A 77 6.62 12.59 0.31
N TYR A 78 5.75 12.52 -0.70
CA TYR A 78 5.25 13.71 -1.37
C TYR A 78 4.32 14.55 -0.48
N LYS A 79 3.44 13.94 0.33
CA LYS A 79 2.51 14.69 1.18
C LYS A 79 3.20 15.34 2.39
N ASN A 80 4.15 14.65 3.01
CA ASN A 80 4.78 15.09 4.26
C ASN A 80 6.15 15.76 4.08
N TYR A 81 6.87 15.43 3.00
CA TYR A 81 8.26 15.84 2.79
C TYR A 81 8.52 16.33 1.36
N SER A 82 7.56 17.04 0.76
CA SER A 82 7.64 17.52 -0.63
C SER A 82 8.86 18.41 -0.94
N ASP A 83 9.34 19.13 0.06
CA ASP A 83 10.52 20.00 0.02
C ASP A 83 11.83 19.26 0.32
N ASN A 84 11.74 17.98 0.69
CA ASN A 84 12.84 17.09 1.09
C ASN A 84 13.50 17.49 2.43
N GLN A 85 12.76 18.17 3.31
CA GLN A 85 13.22 18.45 4.66
C GLN A 85 12.60 17.45 5.63
N LEU A 86 13.41 16.52 6.14
CA LEU A 86 13.00 15.66 7.24
C LEU A 86 12.95 16.46 8.55
N GLU A 87 12.04 16.08 9.44
CA GLU A 87 11.94 16.71 10.76
C GLU A 87 13.18 16.41 11.60
N PHE A 88 13.66 17.42 12.33
CA PHE A 88 14.71 17.19 13.32
C PHE A 88 14.15 16.42 14.52
N ILE A 89 14.87 15.37 14.91
CA ILE A 89 14.51 14.49 16.01
C ILE A 89 15.33 14.93 17.22
N PHE A 90 14.66 15.53 18.20
CA PHE A 90 15.30 16.09 19.40
C PHE A 90 15.15 15.21 20.65
N ASP A 91 14.44 14.09 20.54
CA ASP A 91 14.16 13.17 21.66
C ASP A 91 15.25 12.11 21.88
N GLY A 92 16.32 12.15 21.08
CA GLY A 92 17.45 11.22 21.17
C GLY A 92 17.19 9.82 20.59
N ARG A 93 16.03 9.58 19.96
CA ARG A 93 15.75 8.31 19.27
C ARG A 93 16.53 8.19 17.98
N ASP A 94 16.75 6.95 17.55
CA ASP A 94 17.34 6.68 16.25
C ASP A 94 16.38 7.15 15.13
N PRO A 95 16.83 7.99 14.18
CA PRO A 95 15.96 8.48 13.12
C PRO A 95 15.28 7.39 12.31
N MET A 96 15.96 6.27 12.08
CA MET A 96 15.41 5.13 11.37
C MET A 96 14.20 4.53 12.10
N GLU A 97 14.27 4.39 13.42
CA GLU A 97 13.19 3.88 14.26
C GLU A 97 11.96 4.79 14.18
N LYS A 98 12.14 6.10 14.40
CA LYS A 98 11.02 7.06 14.32
C LYS A 98 10.35 7.06 12.94
N TYR A 99 11.12 7.13 11.85
CA TYR A 99 10.54 7.12 10.51
C TYR A 99 9.84 5.80 10.17
N SER A 100 10.33 4.68 10.71
CA SER A 100 9.71 3.37 10.56
C SER A 100 8.37 3.31 11.30
N GLU A 101 8.30 3.84 12.52
CA GLU A 101 7.07 3.94 13.31
C GLU A 101 6.03 4.82 12.62
N ASP A 102 6.41 6.04 12.23
CA ASP A 102 5.53 7.02 11.57
C ASP A 102 4.97 6.47 10.26
N TRP A 103 5.83 5.83 9.46
CA TRP A 103 5.41 5.22 8.21
C TRP A 103 4.46 4.05 8.45
N SER A 104 4.79 3.15 9.37
CA SER A 104 3.95 1.99 9.71
C SER A 104 2.58 2.42 10.22
N ALA A 105 2.53 3.43 11.10
CA ALA A 105 1.27 3.96 11.62
C ALA A 105 0.41 4.56 10.50
N THR A 106 1.00 5.37 9.64
CA THR A 106 0.30 5.99 8.50
C THR A 106 -0.18 4.96 7.49
N TYR A 107 0.66 3.98 7.16
CA TYR A 107 0.30 2.89 6.26
C TYR A 107 -0.89 2.10 6.79
N ARG A 108 -0.85 1.68 8.07
CA ARG A 108 -1.96 0.94 8.69
C ARG A 108 -3.25 1.76 8.72
N GLN A 109 -3.16 3.07 8.99
CA GLN A 109 -4.31 3.96 8.92
C GLN A 109 -4.89 4.00 7.50
N TRP A 110 -4.04 4.16 6.48
CA TRP A 110 -4.49 4.16 5.09
C TRP A 110 -5.13 2.83 4.69
N VAL A 111 -4.56 1.69 5.06
CA VAL A 111 -5.15 0.37 4.81
C VAL A 111 -6.56 0.26 5.40
N ARG A 112 -6.76 0.72 6.65
CA ARG A 112 -8.10 0.75 7.27
C ARG A 112 -9.09 1.59 6.48
N GLU A 113 -8.66 2.77 6.03
CA GLU A 113 -9.50 3.65 5.20
C GLU A 113 -9.78 3.02 3.82
N PHE A 114 -8.79 2.41 3.17
CA PHE A 114 -8.97 1.74 1.89
C PHE A 114 -9.94 0.58 1.97
N CYS A 115 -9.89 -0.20 3.05
CA CYS A 115 -10.81 -1.31 3.29
C CYS A 115 -12.25 -0.86 3.50
N ARG A 116 -12.54 0.44 3.69
CA ARG A 116 -13.92 0.94 3.62
C ARG A 116 -14.53 0.79 2.23
N HIS A 117 -13.71 0.68 1.19
CA HIS A 117 -14.14 0.52 -0.19
C HIS A 117 -14.10 -0.95 -0.61
N GLU A 118 -15.26 -1.52 -0.93
CA GLU A 118 -15.38 -2.94 -1.31
C GLU A 118 -14.53 -3.33 -2.52
N GLN A 119 -14.41 -2.43 -3.49
CA GLN A 119 -13.60 -2.65 -4.69
C GLN A 119 -12.11 -2.83 -4.38
N PHE A 120 -11.63 -2.17 -3.33
CA PHE A 120 -10.25 -2.33 -2.87
C PHE A 120 -10.03 -3.72 -2.25
N ILE A 121 -10.94 -4.16 -1.37
CA ILE A 121 -10.90 -5.50 -0.76
C ILE A 121 -10.85 -6.58 -1.85
N ARG A 122 -11.77 -6.50 -2.83
CA ARG A 122 -11.83 -7.47 -3.94
C ARG A 122 -10.55 -7.47 -4.75
N ALA A 123 -10.03 -6.30 -5.13
CA ALA A 123 -8.80 -6.21 -5.92
C ALA A 123 -7.59 -6.83 -5.21
N ILE A 124 -7.44 -6.63 -3.91
CA ILE A 124 -6.36 -7.24 -3.13
C ILE A 124 -6.54 -8.76 -3.02
N LEU A 125 -7.74 -9.25 -2.73
CA LEU A 125 -8.00 -10.70 -2.66
C LEU A 125 -7.80 -11.40 -4.01
N GLU A 126 -8.22 -10.77 -5.11
CA GLU A 126 -7.99 -11.26 -6.47
C GLU A 126 -6.48 -11.39 -6.79
N LEU A 127 -5.68 -10.43 -6.32
CA LEU A 127 -4.22 -10.43 -6.53
C LEU A 127 -3.45 -11.40 -5.64
N THR A 128 -4.04 -11.84 -4.53
CA THR A 128 -3.31 -12.60 -3.49
C THR A 128 -3.88 -13.99 -3.30
N VAL A 129 -5.16 -14.09 -2.93
CA VAL A 129 -5.82 -15.34 -2.57
C VAL A 129 -6.32 -16.08 -3.81
N PHE A 130 -6.95 -15.36 -4.73
CA PHE A 130 -7.70 -15.97 -5.83
C PHE A 130 -6.97 -16.02 -7.15
N TYR A 131 -5.70 -15.58 -7.18
CA TYR A 131 -4.89 -15.39 -8.38
C TYR A 131 -5.21 -16.45 -9.46
N PRO A 132 -6.05 -16.14 -10.46
CA PRO A 132 -6.45 -17.13 -11.44
C PRO A 132 -5.24 -17.48 -12.31
N GLU A 133 -5.08 -18.75 -12.69
CA GLU A 133 -3.97 -19.20 -13.56
C GLU A 133 -3.92 -18.43 -14.89
N ASP A 134 -5.07 -17.91 -15.36
CA ASP A 134 -5.21 -17.14 -16.60
C ASP A 134 -5.22 -15.60 -16.40
N TYR A 135 -5.03 -15.11 -15.17
CA TYR A 135 -5.19 -13.69 -14.87
C TYR A 135 -3.93 -12.90 -15.14
N THR A 136 -4.04 -11.86 -15.96
CA THR A 136 -2.90 -10.95 -16.20
C THR A 136 -2.73 -10.00 -15.00
N PRO A 137 -1.61 -10.08 -14.24
CA PRO A 137 -1.40 -9.25 -13.05
C PRO A 137 -1.45 -7.74 -13.35
N GLN A 138 -1.27 -7.38 -14.63
CA GLN A 138 -1.35 -6.02 -15.16
C GLN A 138 -2.72 -5.36 -14.91
N MET A 139 -3.83 -6.09 -15.00
CA MET A 139 -5.17 -5.50 -14.86
C MET A 139 -5.50 -5.12 -13.41
N ALA A 140 -5.12 -5.96 -12.45
CA ALA A 140 -5.35 -5.65 -11.05
C ALA A 140 -4.37 -4.58 -10.53
N GLY A 141 -3.12 -4.57 -10.99
CA GLY A 141 -2.18 -3.47 -10.73
C GLY A 141 -2.72 -2.13 -11.24
N LEU A 142 -3.31 -2.09 -12.44
CA LEU A 142 -3.95 -0.89 -12.99
C LEU A 142 -5.13 -0.42 -12.12
N ARG A 143 -5.95 -1.35 -11.63
CA ARG A 143 -7.08 -1.04 -10.73
C ARG A 143 -6.60 -0.43 -9.42
N LEU A 144 -5.55 -0.98 -8.80
CA LEU A 144 -4.95 -0.44 -7.58
C LEU A 144 -4.32 0.94 -7.80
N SER A 145 -3.60 1.14 -8.91
CA SER A 145 -3.03 2.45 -9.25
C SER A 145 -4.11 3.52 -9.49
N THR A 146 -5.18 3.13 -10.18
CA THR A 146 -6.36 3.99 -10.38
C THR A 146 -7.04 4.32 -9.05
N PHE A 147 -7.12 3.35 -8.15
CA PHE A 147 -7.66 3.55 -6.81
C PHE A 147 -6.82 4.56 -6.00
N ILE A 148 -5.49 4.40 -5.94
CA ILE A 148 -4.58 5.37 -5.29
C ILE A 148 -4.78 6.76 -5.89
N THR A 149 -4.84 6.85 -7.22
CA THR A 149 -4.95 8.12 -7.92
C THR A 149 -6.23 8.87 -7.53
N LYS A 150 -7.36 8.15 -7.45
CA LYS A 150 -8.63 8.72 -7.04
C LYS A 150 -8.67 9.04 -5.55
N PHE A 151 -8.16 8.14 -4.70
CA PHE A 151 -8.21 8.29 -3.25
C PHE A 151 -7.38 9.49 -2.76
N PHE A 152 -6.20 9.70 -3.33
CA PHE A 152 -5.32 10.80 -2.94
C PHE A 152 -5.45 12.03 -3.83
N GLU A 153 -6.21 11.97 -4.93
CA GLU A 153 -6.28 13.02 -5.95
C GLU A 153 -4.90 13.36 -6.57
N LEU A 154 -4.02 12.35 -6.65
CA LEU A 154 -2.65 12.46 -7.11
C LEU A 154 -2.40 11.48 -8.25
N LYS A 155 -1.95 11.97 -9.41
CA LYS A 155 -1.55 11.11 -10.52
C LYS A 155 -0.08 10.72 -10.37
N ILE A 156 0.19 9.41 -10.33
CA ILE A 156 1.56 8.88 -10.29
C ILE A 156 1.96 8.49 -11.73
N ASP A 157 2.86 9.26 -12.32
CA ASP A 157 3.42 8.99 -13.64
C ASP A 157 4.80 8.33 -13.51
N SER A 158 5.10 7.34 -14.35
CA SER A 158 6.38 6.62 -14.31
C SER A 158 7.57 7.45 -14.75
N GLN A 159 7.36 8.47 -15.58
CA GLN A 159 8.40 9.35 -16.09
C GLN A 159 8.42 10.70 -15.38
N LYS A 160 7.24 11.25 -15.07
CA LYS A 160 7.09 12.59 -14.49
C LYS A 160 6.97 12.61 -12.96
N GLY A 161 6.78 11.45 -12.34
CA GLY A 161 6.57 11.35 -10.90
C GLY A 161 5.15 11.74 -10.48
N ILE A 162 4.98 12.22 -9.25
CA ILE A 162 3.68 12.59 -8.68
C ILE A 162 3.27 13.97 -9.17
N VAL A 163 2.10 14.03 -9.81
CA VAL A 163 1.48 15.25 -10.33
C VAL A 163 0.12 15.44 -9.67
N ARG A 164 -0.14 16.62 -9.10
CA ARG A 164 -1.47 16.97 -8.59
C ARG A 164 -2.46 17.07 -9.75
N ILE A 165 -3.62 16.45 -9.60
CA ILE A 165 -4.71 16.63 -10.56
C ILE A 165 -5.23 18.05 -10.32
N ARG A 166 -4.90 19.00 -11.22
CA ARG A 166 -5.58 20.30 -11.23
C ARG A 166 -6.98 20.05 -11.80
N VAL A 167 -7.99 20.11 -10.95
CA VAL A 167 -9.37 20.25 -11.41
C VAL A 167 -9.47 21.66 -12.00
N ALA A 168 -9.74 21.75 -13.31
CA ALA A 168 -9.99 22.99 -14.02
C ALA A 168 -11.47 23.37 -13.89
#